data_AF-A0AAW5Z6B8-F1
#
_entry.id   AF-A0AAW5Z6B8-F1
#
_cell.length_a   1.000
_cell.length_b   1.000
_cell.length_c   1.000
_cell.angle_alpha   90.00
_cell.angle_beta   90.00
_cell.angle_gamma   90.00
#
_symmetry.space_group_name_H-M   'P 1'
#
loop_
_entity.id
_entity.type
_entity.pdbx_description
1 polymer ?
#
loop_
_entity_poly.entity_id
_entity_poly.type
_entity_poly.pdbx_seq_one_letter_code
_entity_poly.pdbx_strand_id
1 'polypeptide(L)'
;VQIGENYTSSLIFDSLRFSGIRLFRDMQMLPDSMQSFTPLVQGVAQSNALITVSQNGYTIYQKEVPPGPFTIADLQLSGSGSDLDVSIKEADGSVRSFLVPYSSVPNMLQPGVSNFDFTAGRSQIYGVKNQEDFLEANYIYGLNNLLTLYGGTILSDN
;
A
#
# COMPACT_ATOMS: atom_id res chain seq x y z
N VAL A 1 -17.10 4.97 8.38
CA VAL A 1 -18.38 4.21 8.28
C VAL A 1 -19.30 4.98 7.36
N GLN A 2 -19.94 4.27 6.42
CA GLN A 2 -20.97 4.79 5.53
C GLN A 2 -22.27 4.04 5.79
N ILE A 3 -23.39 4.74 5.74
CA ILE A 3 -24.74 4.17 5.92
C ILE A 3 -25.63 4.75 4.82
N GLY A 4 -26.43 3.91 4.18
CA GLY A 4 -27.36 4.28 3.12
C GLY A 4 -27.03 3.64 1.78
N GLU A 5 -27.46 4.27 0.69
CA GLU A 5 -27.22 3.79 -0.67
C GLU A 5 -25.82 4.16 -1.16
N ASN A 6 -24.98 3.17 -1.39
CA ASN A 6 -23.60 3.34 -1.82
C ASN A 6 -23.18 2.23 -2.80
N TYR A 7 -21.94 2.29 -3.24
CA TYR A 7 -21.29 1.26 -4.05
C TYR A 7 -20.20 0.56 -3.23
N THR A 8 -20.04 -0.76 -3.44
CA THR A 8 -18.91 -1.52 -2.88
C THR A 8 -17.61 -1.10 -3.57
N SER A 9 -16.49 -1.30 -2.88
CA SER A 9 -15.18 -0.99 -3.45
C SER A 9 -14.76 -2.02 -4.50
N SER A 10 -14.21 -1.58 -5.63
CA SER A 10 -13.57 -2.46 -6.60
C SER A 10 -12.16 -2.94 -6.18
N LEU A 11 -11.96 -3.24 -4.89
CA LEU A 11 -10.65 -3.64 -4.38
C LEU A 11 -10.27 -5.05 -4.85
N ILE A 12 -11.22 -5.98 -4.81
CA ILE A 12 -11.03 -7.39 -5.17
C ILE A 12 -12.14 -7.87 -6.12
N PHE A 13 -13.38 -7.49 -5.82
CA PHE A 13 -14.55 -7.83 -6.62
C PHE A 13 -15.03 -6.64 -7.47
N ASP A 14 -15.94 -6.91 -8.39
CA ASP A 14 -16.61 -5.84 -9.14
C ASP A 14 -17.46 -4.98 -8.21
N SER A 15 -17.54 -3.68 -8.52
CA SER A 15 -18.37 -2.78 -7.72
C SER A 15 -19.84 -3.08 -7.96
N LEU A 16 -20.59 -3.24 -6.87
CA LEU A 16 -22.04 -3.39 -6.90
C LEU A 16 -22.70 -2.29 -6.08
N ARG A 17 -23.89 -1.87 -6.52
CA ARG A 17 -24.72 -0.92 -5.79
C ARG A 17 -25.44 -1.66 -4.66
N PHE A 18 -25.51 -1.05 -3.49
CA PHE A 18 -26.21 -1.60 -2.34
C PHE A 18 -26.84 -0.51 -1.47
N SER A 19 -27.80 -0.91 -0.63
CA SER A 19 -28.28 -0.11 0.50
C SER A 19 -27.97 -0.84 1.80
N GLY A 20 -27.25 -0.19 2.71
CA GLY A 20 -26.84 -0.83 3.96
C GLY A 20 -25.75 -0.07 4.70
N ILE A 21 -24.82 -0.82 5.28
CA ILE A 21 -23.73 -0.29 6.09
C ILE A 21 -22.41 -0.77 5.50
N ARG A 22 -21.44 0.14 5.41
CA ARG A 22 -20.07 -0.16 5.01
C ARG A 22 -19.07 0.40 6.02
N LEU A 23 -18.20 -0.47 6.49
CA LEU A 23 -17.07 -0.17 7.35
C LEU A 23 -15.79 -0.42 6.54
N PHE A 24 -15.13 0.65 6.15
CA PHE A 24 -13.88 0.59 5.41
C PHE A 24 -12.80 1.40 6.11
N ARG A 25 -11.54 1.08 5.83
CA ARG A 25 -10.41 1.88 6.23
C ARG A 25 -10.17 2.98 5.21
N ASP A 26 -10.20 4.23 5.65
CA ASP A 26 -9.85 5.35 4.79
C ASP A 26 -8.32 5.47 4.68
N MET A 27 -7.78 5.23 3.48
CA MET A 27 -6.35 5.35 3.21
C MET A 27 -5.86 6.79 3.28
N GLN A 28 -6.72 7.79 3.04
CA GLN A 28 -6.35 9.21 3.11
C GLN A 28 -6.08 9.70 4.53
N MET A 29 -6.45 8.91 5.55
CA MET A 29 -6.08 9.18 6.94
C MET A 29 -4.65 8.74 7.26
N LEU A 30 -3.98 8.02 6.35
CA LEU A 30 -2.58 7.70 6.48
C LEU A 30 -1.71 8.89 6.06
N PRO A 31 -0.47 9.01 6.59
CA PRO A 31 0.51 9.94 6.06
C PRO A 31 0.69 9.77 4.55
N ASP A 32 0.94 10.85 3.82
CA ASP A 32 1.03 10.84 2.35
C ASP A 32 1.98 9.76 1.79
N SER A 33 3.08 9.48 2.49
CA SER A 33 4.04 8.44 2.12
C SER A 33 3.50 7.01 2.19
N MET A 34 2.43 6.78 2.96
CA MET A 34 1.78 5.49 3.18
C MET A 34 0.45 5.35 2.41
N GLN A 35 -0.03 6.42 1.76
CA GLN A 35 -1.25 6.40 0.96
C GLN A 35 -1.06 5.63 -0.36
N SER A 36 0.17 5.62 -0.88
CA SER A 36 0.58 4.87 -2.06
C SER A 36 1.65 3.85 -1.72
N PHE A 37 1.80 2.82 -2.55
CA PHE A 37 2.85 1.83 -2.36
C PHE A 37 4.23 2.50 -2.44
N THR A 38 4.96 2.49 -1.32
CA THR A 38 6.33 2.95 -1.21
C THR A 38 7.17 1.83 -0.58
N PRO A 39 8.20 1.29 -1.26
CA PRO A 39 9.02 0.22 -0.71
C PRO A 39 9.81 0.73 0.51
N LEU A 40 9.95 -0.13 1.50
CA LEU A 40 10.68 0.14 2.73
C LEU A 40 12.17 -0.12 2.54
N VAL A 41 13.01 0.91 2.57
CA VAL A 41 14.46 0.73 2.42
C VAL A 41 15.07 0.45 3.80
N GLN A 42 15.63 -0.74 3.97
CA GLN A 42 16.26 -1.19 5.21
C GLN A 42 17.73 -1.51 4.96
N GLY A 43 18.57 -1.16 5.93
CA GLY A 43 20.01 -1.42 5.88
C GLY A 43 20.67 -1.19 7.23
N VAL A 44 21.99 -1.36 7.26
CA VAL A 44 22.81 -1.12 8.45
C VAL A 44 23.95 -0.18 8.06
N ALA A 45 24.03 0.96 8.72
CA ALA A 45 25.15 1.89 8.61
C ALA A 45 26.24 1.50 9.62
N GLN A 46 27.50 1.46 9.19
CA GLN A 46 28.63 1.13 10.07
C GLN A 46 29.13 2.34 10.85
N SER A 47 28.88 3.55 10.34
CA SER A 47 29.27 4.82 10.92
C SER A 47 28.18 5.87 10.72
N ASN A 48 28.49 7.14 10.99
CA ASN A 48 27.61 8.24 10.56
C ASN A 48 27.61 8.26 9.03
N ALA A 49 26.49 7.83 8.44
CA ALA A 49 26.40 7.62 7.01
C ALA A 49 25.38 8.56 6.38
N LEU A 50 25.71 9.05 5.19
CA LEU A 50 24.77 9.75 4.31
C LEU A 50 24.10 8.73 3.40
N ILE A 51 22.79 8.57 3.54
CA ILE A 51 21.99 7.71 2.67
C ILE A 51 21.40 8.58 1.57
N THR A 52 21.66 8.18 0.32
CA THR A 52 21.08 8.78 -0.87
C THR A 52 20.27 7.72 -1.59
N VAL A 53 18.97 7.97 -1.79
CA VAL A 53 18.12 7.13 -2.62
C VAL A 53 17.86 7.86 -3.93
N SER A 54 18.10 7.16 -5.04
CA SER A 54 17.90 7.68 -6.38
C SER A 54 17.02 6.75 -7.21
N GLN A 55 16.24 7.34 -8.11
CA GLN A 55 15.38 6.63 -9.05
C GLN A 55 15.63 7.23 -10.44
N ASN A 56 15.88 6.39 -11.44
CA ASN A 56 16.23 6.84 -12.80
C ASN A 56 17.40 7.86 -12.84
N GLY A 57 18.36 7.75 -11.91
CA GLY A 57 19.50 8.66 -11.81
C GLY A 57 19.21 10.01 -11.12
N TYR A 58 17.98 10.27 -10.67
CA TYR A 58 17.63 11.45 -9.88
C TYR A 58 17.57 11.12 -8.39
N THR A 59 18.16 11.95 -7.54
CA THR A 59 18.06 11.80 -6.08
C THR A 59 16.67 12.18 -5.61
N ILE A 60 15.95 11.22 -5.04
CA ILE A 60 14.59 11.39 -4.53
C ILE A 60 14.55 11.55 -3.00
N TYR A 61 15.60 11.08 -2.31
CA TYR A 61 15.70 11.16 -0.87
C TYR A 61 17.16 11.23 -0.44
N GLN A 62 17.47 12.04 0.56
CA GLN A 62 18.80 12.12 1.13
C GLN A 62 18.73 12.46 2.61
N LYS A 63 19.39 11.66 3.46
CA LYS A 63 19.39 11.86 4.91
C LYS A 63 20.63 11.26 5.57
N GLU A 64 21.15 11.96 6.58
CA GLU A 64 22.20 11.44 7.45
C GLU A 64 21.60 10.57 8.56
N VAL A 65 22.20 9.41 8.80
CA VAL A 65 21.80 8.48 9.87
C VAL A 65 22.98 8.16 10.78
N PRO A 66 22.71 7.92 12.08
CA PRO A 66 23.74 7.43 13.00
C PRO A 66 24.12 5.97 12.68
N PRO A 67 25.21 5.45 13.28
CA PRO A 67 25.62 4.07 13.11
C PRO A 67 24.54 3.12 13.66
N GLY A 68 24.22 2.07 12.90
CA GLY A 68 23.22 1.07 13.28
C GLY A 68 22.20 0.76 12.18
N PRO A 69 21.18 -0.07 12.51
CA PRO A 69 20.11 -0.36 11.58
C PRO A 69 19.27 0.90 11.32
N PHE A 70 18.93 1.13 10.06
CA PHE A 70 18.04 2.21 9.65
C PHE A 70 16.88 1.68 8.81
N THR A 71 15.81 2.47 8.75
CA THR A 71 14.64 2.18 7.93
C THR A 71 14.10 3.49 7.37
N ILE A 72 13.91 3.55 6.06
CA ILE A 72 13.35 4.69 5.34
C ILE A 72 12.05 4.24 4.71
N ALA A 73 10.95 4.87 5.12
CA ALA A 73 9.58 4.52 4.72
C ALA A 73 8.86 5.65 3.97
N ASP A 74 9.50 6.81 3.89
CA ASP A 74 8.94 8.11 3.47
C ASP A 74 9.47 8.56 2.11
N LEU A 75 9.64 7.63 1.17
CA LEU A 75 10.10 7.97 -0.18
C LEU A 75 8.97 8.53 -1.03
N GLN A 76 9.19 9.69 -1.64
CA GLN A 76 8.28 10.24 -2.64
C GLN A 76 8.70 9.71 -4.02
N LEU A 77 8.05 8.63 -4.47
CA LEU A 77 8.37 8.02 -5.75
C LEU A 77 7.63 8.70 -6.90
N SER A 78 8.34 8.89 -8.00
CA SER A 78 7.67 9.14 -9.28
C SER A 78 6.98 7.83 -9.67
N GLY A 79 5.67 7.84 -9.91
CA GLY A 79 4.86 6.61 -10.13
C GLY A 79 5.30 5.70 -11.30
N SER A 80 6.43 5.99 -11.96
CA SER A 80 7.12 5.09 -12.87
C SER A 80 7.77 3.93 -12.09
N GLY A 81 7.41 2.69 -12.43
CA GLY A 81 7.95 1.46 -11.84
C GLY A 81 9.43 1.20 -12.15
N SER A 82 10.31 2.12 -11.75
CA SER A 82 11.76 1.99 -11.86
C SER A 82 12.38 1.71 -10.50
N ASP A 83 13.35 0.81 -10.48
CA ASP A 83 14.07 0.38 -9.30
C ASP A 83 14.74 1.57 -8.59
N LEU A 84 14.92 1.41 -7.28
CA LEU A 84 15.58 2.40 -6.44
C LEU A 84 17.04 2.00 -6.25
N ASP A 85 17.95 2.90 -6.60
CA ASP A 85 19.37 2.79 -6.28
C ASP A 85 19.63 3.49 -4.94
N VAL A 86 20.00 2.70 -3.95
CA VAL A 86 20.30 3.17 -2.60
C VAL A 86 21.81 3.16 -2.43
N SER A 87 22.36 4.33 -2.12
CA SER A 87 23.78 4.53 -1.84
C SER A 87 23.98 4.96 -0.39
N ILE A 88 24.84 4.25 0.33
CA ILE A 88 25.25 4.53 1.69
C ILE A 88 26.69 5.00 1.65
N LYS A 89 26.92 6.27 1.94
CA LYS A 89 28.26 6.85 2.08
C LYS A 89 28.63 6.96 3.55
N GLU A 90 29.58 6.15 3.98
CA GLU A 90 30.09 6.10 5.36
C GLU A 90 31.05 7.26 5.64
N ALA A 91 31.34 7.51 6.93
CA ALA A 91 32.21 8.60 7.37
C ALA A 91 33.67 8.43 6.91
N ASP A 92 34.10 7.20 6.62
CA ASP A 92 35.42 6.89 6.06
C ASP A 92 35.51 7.14 4.54
N GLY A 93 34.40 7.55 3.91
CA GLY A 93 34.29 7.79 2.48
C GLY A 93 33.98 6.54 1.64
N SER A 94 33.87 5.36 2.27
CA SER A 94 33.41 4.16 1.58
C SER A 94 31.94 4.31 1.17
N VAL A 95 31.62 3.81 -0.02
CA VAL A 95 30.26 3.87 -0.58
C VAL A 95 29.79 2.46 -0.88
N ARG A 96 28.59 2.13 -0.41
CA ARG A 96 27.92 0.87 -0.71
C ARG A 96 26.61 1.17 -1.41
N SER A 97 26.38 0.56 -2.56
CA SER A 97 25.11 0.65 -3.25
C SER A 97 24.41 -0.69 -3.35
N PHE A 98 23.09 -0.66 -3.31
CA PHE A 98 22.24 -1.80 -3.58
C PHE A 98 20.93 -1.34 -4.23
N LEU A 99 20.35 -2.23 -5.04
CA LEU A 99 19.10 -1.98 -5.74
C LEU A 99 17.93 -2.53 -4.91
N VAL A 100 16.90 -1.71 -4.75
CA VAL A 100 15.60 -2.13 -4.22
C VAL A 100 14.64 -2.17 -5.40
N PRO A 101 14.19 -3.38 -5.82
CA PRO A 101 13.31 -3.50 -6.97
C PRO A 101 11.98 -2.80 -6.68
N TYR A 102 11.49 -2.03 -7.65
CA TYR A 102 10.22 -1.31 -7.54
C TYR A 102 9.34 -1.60 -8.75
N SER A 103 8.45 -2.58 -8.59
CA SER A 103 7.36 -2.86 -9.52
C SER A 103 6.04 -2.71 -8.77
N SER A 104 5.36 -1.57 -8.95
CA SER A 104 4.03 -1.38 -8.37
C SER A 104 2.99 -2.13 -9.22
N VAL A 105 2.34 -3.12 -8.61
CA VAL A 105 1.13 -3.74 -9.15
C VAL A 105 -0.08 -2.98 -8.59
N PRO A 106 -1.19 -2.82 -9.34
CA PRO A 106 -2.43 -2.30 -8.77
C PRO A 106 -2.78 -3.04 -7.46
N ASN A 107 -3.19 -2.29 -6.43
CA ASN A 107 -3.55 -2.77 -5.08
C ASN A 107 -2.41 -3.27 -4.17
N MET A 108 -1.13 -3.10 -4.55
CA MET A 108 -0.01 -3.36 -3.64
C MET A 108 -0.01 -2.37 -2.47
N LEU A 109 0.23 -2.86 -1.24
CA LEU A 109 0.31 -2.02 -0.04
C LEU A 109 1.73 -1.98 0.52
N GLN A 110 2.09 -0.85 1.13
CA GLN A 110 3.36 -0.71 1.83
C GLN A 110 3.46 -1.76 2.97
N PRO A 111 4.66 -2.28 3.29
CA PRO A 111 4.83 -3.23 4.38
C PRO A 111 4.24 -2.70 5.69
N GLY A 112 3.43 -3.53 6.36
CA GLY A 112 2.74 -3.19 7.60
C GLY A 112 1.44 -2.40 7.43
N VAL A 113 1.08 -1.96 6.21
CA VAL A 113 -0.21 -1.34 5.94
C VAL A 113 -1.24 -2.42 5.63
N SER A 114 -2.39 -2.34 6.31
CA SER A 114 -3.58 -3.13 6.00
C SER A 114 -4.68 -2.25 5.44
N ASN A 115 -5.42 -2.74 4.46
CA ASN A 115 -6.64 -2.12 3.96
C ASN A 115 -7.78 -3.12 4.14
N PHE A 116 -8.87 -2.69 4.76
CA PHE A 116 -10.03 -3.55 4.99
C PHE A 116 -11.30 -2.83 4.54
N ASP A 117 -12.22 -3.61 3.98
CA ASP A 117 -13.54 -3.15 3.58
C ASP A 117 -14.58 -4.22 3.90
N PHE A 118 -15.52 -3.87 4.77
CA PHE A 118 -16.63 -4.73 5.14
C PHE A 118 -17.92 -4.04 4.75
N THR A 119 -18.72 -4.71 3.93
CA THR A 119 -20.03 -4.23 3.51
C THR A 119 -21.09 -5.25 3.87
N ALA A 120 -22.20 -4.79 4.43
CA ALA A 120 -23.38 -5.60 4.67
C ALA A 120 -24.62 -4.81 4.25
N GLY A 121 -25.47 -5.41 3.43
CA GLY A 121 -26.67 -4.73 2.96
C GLY A 121 -27.40 -5.50 1.89
N ARG A 122 -28.37 -4.83 1.27
CA ARG A 122 -29.15 -5.38 0.16
C ARG A 122 -28.60 -4.89 -1.17
N SER A 123 -28.34 -5.83 -2.07
CA SER A 123 -27.89 -5.53 -3.43
C SER A 123 -28.97 -4.77 -4.23
N GLN A 124 -28.56 -3.83 -5.06
CA GLN A 124 -29.44 -3.05 -5.92
C GLN A 124 -28.99 -3.16 -7.37
N ILE A 125 -29.22 -4.31 -7.99
CA ILE A 125 -28.82 -4.58 -9.38
C ILE A 125 -29.96 -4.17 -10.32
N TYR A 126 -29.68 -3.30 -11.29
CA TYR A 126 -30.68 -2.83 -12.25
C TYR A 126 -31.08 -3.97 -13.19
N GLY A 127 -32.37 -4.29 -13.28
CA GLY A 127 -32.90 -5.34 -14.15
C GLY A 127 -32.99 -6.74 -13.52
N VAL A 128 -32.55 -6.92 -12.27
CA VAL A 128 -32.76 -8.17 -11.51
C VAL A 128 -33.95 -7.99 -10.57
N LYS A 129 -34.89 -8.96 -10.59
CA LYS A 129 -36.11 -8.92 -9.77
C LYS A 129 -35.85 -9.22 -8.29
N ASN A 130 -34.87 -10.08 -8.01
CA ASN A 130 -34.49 -10.47 -6.66
C ASN A 130 -33.27 -9.67 -6.23
N GLN A 131 -33.49 -8.76 -5.29
CA GLN A 131 -32.43 -8.10 -4.55
C GLN A 131 -32.12 -8.97 -3.33
N GLU A 132 -30.89 -9.44 -3.25
CA GLU A 132 -30.44 -10.32 -2.18
C GLU A 132 -29.68 -9.53 -1.12
N ASP A 133 -29.84 -9.98 0.13
CA ASP A 133 -29.01 -9.53 1.23
C ASP A 133 -27.65 -10.22 1.11
N PHE A 134 -26.58 -9.42 1.19
CA PHE A 134 -25.22 -9.91 1.04
C PHE A 134 -24.31 -9.34 2.11
N LEU A 135 -23.23 -10.06 2.32
CA LEU A 135 -22.09 -9.67 3.12
C LEU A 135 -20.83 -9.79 2.26
N GLU A 136 -20.11 -8.68 2.12
CA GLU A 136 -18.82 -8.63 1.45
C GLU A 136 -17.74 -8.25 2.46
N ALA A 137 -16.65 -8.99 2.47
CA ALA A 137 -15.49 -8.72 3.31
C ALA A 137 -14.22 -8.81 2.47
N ASN A 138 -13.48 -7.71 2.40
CA ASN A 138 -12.20 -7.61 1.72
C ASN A 138 -11.09 -7.24 2.71
N TYR A 139 -9.95 -7.89 2.55
CA TYR A 139 -8.78 -7.63 3.36
C TYR A 139 -7.51 -7.71 2.52
N ILE A 140 -6.69 -6.67 2.60
CA ILE A 140 -5.39 -6.56 1.92
C ILE A 140 -4.34 -6.19 2.96
N TYR A 141 -3.18 -6.82 2.91
CA TYR A 141 -2.08 -6.60 3.85
C TYR A 141 -0.72 -6.67 3.17
N GLY A 142 0.08 -5.61 3.30
CA GLY A 142 1.47 -5.58 2.84
C GLY A 142 2.37 -6.36 3.80
N LEU A 143 2.86 -7.54 3.41
CA LEU A 143 3.77 -8.35 4.23
C LEU A 143 5.19 -7.80 4.17
N ASN A 144 5.69 -7.50 2.97
CA ASN A 144 7.01 -6.93 2.73
C ASN A 144 7.04 -6.23 1.35
N ASN A 145 8.22 -5.73 0.95
CA ASN A 145 8.38 -4.99 -0.30
C ASN A 145 8.06 -5.79 -1.57
N LEU A 146 7.96 -7.13 -1.48
CA LEU A 146 7.73 -8.02 -2.62
C LEU A 146 6.34 -8.67 -2.57
N LEU A 147 5.73 -8.81 -1.38
CA LEU A 147 4.55 -9.62 -1.15
C LEU A 147 3.46 -8.79 -0.45
N THR A 148 2.33 -8.64 -1.13
CA THR A 148 1.07 -8.17 -0.56
C THR A 148 0.06 -9.30 -0.60
N LEU A 149 -0.55 -9.62 0.53
CA LEU A 149 -1.63 -10.59 0.63
C LEU A 149 -2.96 -9.88 0.42
N TYR A 150 -3.79 -10.37 -0.49
CA TYR A 150 -5.15 -9.89 -0.68
C TYR A 150 -6.11 -11.08 -0.65
N GLY A 151 -7.29 -10.86 -0.09
CA GLY A 151 -8.34 -11.87 -0.03
C GLY A 151 -9.68 -11.23 0.26
N GLY A 152 -10.72 -11.76 -0.36
CA GLY A 152 -12.08 -11.29 -0.16
C GLY A 152 -13.06 -12.44 -0.21
N THR A 153 -14.26 -12.22 0.34
CA THR A 153 -15.38 -13.14 0.25
C THR A 153 -16.68 -12.36 0.10
N ILE A 154 -17.61 -12.92 -0.68
CA ILE A 154 -18.99 -12.46 -0.78
C ILE A 154 -19.89 -13.63 -0.40
N LEU A 155 -20.79 -13.40 0.54
CA LEU A 155 -21.85 -14.32 0.94
C LEU A 155 -23.18 -13.66 0.59
N SER A 156 -24.10 -14.39 -0.03
CA SER A 156 -25.44 -13.91 -0.41
C SER A 156 -26.46 -14.96 -0.02
N ASP A 157 -27.61 -14.51 0.48
CA ASP A 157 -28.76 -15.37 0.72
C ASP A 157 -29.67 -15.41 -0.52
N ASN A 158 -30.07 -16.63 -0.91
CA ASN A 158 -30.80 -16.98 -2.14
C ASN A 158 -32.32 -16.80 -1.99
#